data_AF-A7MTH2-F1
#
_entry.id   AF-A7MTH2-F1
#
_cell.length_a   1.000
_cell.length_b   1.000
_cell.length_c   1.000
_cell.angle_alpha   90.00
_cell.angle_beta   90.00
_cell.angle_gamma   90.00
#
_symmetry.space_group_name_H-M   'P 1'
#
loop_
_entity.id
_entity.type
_entity.pdbx_description
1 polymer ?
#
loop_
_entity_poly.entity_id
_entity_poly.type
_entity_poly.pdbx_seq_one_letter_code
_entity_poly.pdbx_strand_id
1 'polypeptide(L)'
;MNKHTQRQILSVMAPYQKRGIPYRAKQVKRLLMIFDDIFRHEPYVAEQLNRVGRRQIIGYWERSRGDSEQVRQEKYAILKWFFEHTDLKVRVPIPKKRSIKSPKKSDEMRSK
;
A
#
# COMPACT_ATOMS: atom_id res chain seq x y z
N MET A 1 7.99 5.95 11.33
CA MET A 1 7.54 7.20 10.67
C MET A 1 7.63 8.39 11.63
N ASN A 2 8.23 9.51 11.20
CA ASN A 2 8.34 10.72 12.00
C ASN A 2 7.04 11.53 12.08
N LYS A 3 6.99 12.41 13.10
CA LYS A 3 5.83 13.25 13.40
C LYS A 3 5.52 14.30 12.32
N HIS A 4 6.50 14.72 11.53
CA HIS A 4 6.27 15.72 10.47
C HIS A 4 5.52 15.08 9.31
N THR A 5 6.03 13.97 8.79
CA THR A 5 5.39 13.18 7.72
C THR A 5 4.02 12.68 8.12
N GLN A 6 3.86 12.20 9.36
CA GLN A 6 2.55 11.80 9.86
C GLN A 6 1.55 12.97 9.82
N ARG A 7 1.95 14.18 10.23
CA ARG A 7 1.09 15.37 10.15
C ARG A 7 0.74 15.74 8.72
N GLN A 8 1.68 15.64 7.78
CA GLN A 8 1.41 15.86 6.35
C GLN A 8 0.35 14.88 5.83
N ILE A 9 0.48 13.59 6.14
CA ILE A 9 -0.51 12.58 5.75
C ILE A 9 -1.88 12.93 6.35
N LEU A 10 -1.94 13.25 7.64
CA LEU A 10 -3.20 13.58 8.31
C LEU A 10 -3.85 14.85 7.75
N SER A 11 -3.04 15.84 7.35
CA SER A 11 -3.53 17.07 6.72
C SER A 11 -4.20 16.80 5.38
N VAL A 12 -3.54 16.02 4.50
CA VAL A 12 -4.11 15.62 3.20
C VAL A 12 -5.38 14.80 3.42
N MET A 13 -5.38 13.94 4.43
CA MET A 13 -6.52 13.09 4.79
C MET A 13 -7.59 13.80 5.63
N ALA A 14 -7.45 15.09 5.96
CA ALA A 14 -8.41 15.82 6.80
C ALA A 14 -9.85 15.78 6.24
N PRO A 15 -10.10 15.84 4.91
CA PRO A 15 -11.44 15.66 4.34
C PRO A 15 -12.07 14.29 4.65
N TYR A 16 -11.27 13.27 4.99
CA TYR A 16 -11.76 11.96 5.41
C TYR A 16 -12.19 11.92 6.87
N GLN A 17 -11.79 12.89 7.68
CA GLN A 17 -12.01 12.90 9.13
C GLN A 17 -13.27 13.66 9.56
N LYS A 18 -14.02 14.27 8.62
CA LYS A 18 -15.30 14.92 8.92
C LYS A 18 -16.30 13.90 9.51
N ARG A 19 -16.99 14.29 10.59
CA ARG A 19 -17.96 13.47 11.33
C ARG A 19 -19.11 13.00 10.42
N GLY A 20 -19.51 11.72 10.55
CA GLY A 20 -20.68 11.16 9.85
C GLY A 20 -20.42 9.95 8.95
N ILE A 21 -19.15 9.54 8.71
CA ILE A 21 -18.83 8.39 7.84
C ILE A 21 -17.94 7.37 8.59
N PRO A 22 -18.51 6.27 9.10
CA PRO A 22 -17.78 5.24 9.88
C PRO A 22 -16.59 4.62 9.15
N TYR A 23 -16.62 4.61 7.82
CA TYR A 23 -15.68 3.87 6.98
C TYR A 23 -14.29 4.53 6.83
N ARG A 24 -14.09 5.76 7.31
CA ARG A 24 -12.92 6.58 6.91
C ARG A 24 -11.72 6.56 7.87
N ALA A 25 -11.91 6.37 9.18
CA ALA A 25 -10.78 6.22 10.13
C ALA A 25 -9.91 4.99 9.80
N LYS A 26 -10.55 3.91 9.36
CA LYS A 26 -9.87 2.69 8.89
C LYS A 26 -8.97 2.96 7.68
N GLN A 27 -9.41 3.82 6.76
CA GLN A 27 -8.64 4.18 5.56
C GLN A 27 -7.40 4.99 5.92
N VAL A 28 -7.53 5.99 6.82
CA VAL A 28 -6.38 6.75 7.31
C VAL A 28 -5.39 5.84 8.03
N LYS A 29 -5.87 4.95 8.91
CA LYS A 29 -5.01 3.97 9.60
C LYS A 29 -4.27 3.07 8.60
N ARG A 30 -4.96 2.58 7.57
CA ARG A 30 -4.34 1.78 6.50
C ARG A 30 -3.26 2.55 5.77
N LEU A 31 -3.52 3.81 5.40
CA LEU A 31 -2.54 4.65 4.74
C LEU A 31 -1.28 4.85 5.59
N LEU A 32 -1.46 5.15 6.89
CA LEU A 32 -0.33 5.27 7.83
C LEU A 32 0.46 3.96 7.92
N MET A 33 -0.21 2.81 7.99
CA MET A 33 0.46 1.50 8.01
C MET A 33 1.22 1.20 6.71
N ILE A 34 0.70 1.63 5.56
CA ILE A 34 1.38 1.48 4.26
C ILE A 34 2.68 2.27 4.27
N PHE A 35 2.64 3.56 4.64
CA PHE A 35 3.84 4.39 4.68
C PHE A 35 4.83 3.93 5.73
N ASP A 36 4.36 3.50 6.91
CA ASP A 36 5.24 2.95 7.93
C ASP A 36 5.95 1.67 7.47
N ASP A 37 5.27 0.78 6.73
CA ASP A 37 5.92 -0.37 6.09
C ASP A 37 6.96 0.04 5.05
N ILE A 38 6.63 0.99 4.17
CA ILE A 38 7.57 1.51 3.17
C ILE A 38 8.82 2.08 3.86
N PHE A 39 8.63 2.92 4.87
CA PHE A 39 9.74 3.57 5.57
C PHE A 39 10.60 2.60 6.37
N ARG A 40 10.00 1.54 6.94
CA ARG A 40 10.74 0.48 7.63
C ARG A 40 11.67 -0.30 6.69
N HIS A 41 11.25 -0.52 5.45
CA HIS A 41 12.00 -1.37 4.52
C HIS A 41 12.87 -0.59 3.51
N GLU A 42 12.65 0.72 3.37
CA GLU A 42 13.32 1.55 2.37
C GLU A 42 14.01 2.75 3.06
N PRO A 43 15.05 2.54 3.90
CA PRO A 43 15.60 3.58 4.78
C PRO A 43 16.12 4.83 4.03
N TYR A 44 16.51 4.69 2.77
CA TYR A 44 16.99 5.78 1.91
C TYR A 44 15.92 6.84 1.59
N VAL A 45 14.63 6.54 1.75
CA VAL A 45 13.58 7.56 1.60
C VAL A 45 13.49 8.47 2.82
N ALA A 46 14.21 8.17 3.91
CA ALA A 46 14.33 8.99 5.11
C ALA A 46 12.96 9.47 5.67
N GLU A 47 11.94 8.62 5.54
CA GLU A 47 10.56 8.92 5.92
C GLU A 47 9.95 10.16 5.23
N GLN A 48 10.47 10.56 4.07
CA GLN A 48 9.99 11.72 3.31
C GLN A 48 9.03 11.27 2.20
N LEU A 49 7.81 11.84 2.16
CA LEU A 49 6.77 11.45 1.19
C LEU A 49 7.18 11.71 -0.26
N ASN A 50 7.90 12.81 -0.52
CA ASN A 50 8.39 13.16 -1.85
C ASN A 50 9.44 12.19 -2.41
N ARG A 51 10.07 11.36 -1.56
CA ARG A 51 11.00 10.31 -1.97
C ARG A 51 10.31 8.96 -2.20
N VAL A 52 9.03 8.83 -1.84
CA VAL A 52 8.25 7.62 -2.12
C VAL A 52 7.77 7.69 -3.55
N GLY A 53 8.39 6.89 -4.43
CA GLY A 53 8.00 6.74 -5.82
C GLY A 53 7.41 5.36 -6.13
N ARG A 54 7.28 5.08 -7.42
CA ARG A 54 6.72 3.83 -7.94
C ARG A 54 7.43 2.59 -7.40
N ARG A 55 8.75 2.62 -7.29
CA ARG A 55 9.56 1.46 -6.83
C ARG A 55 9.20 1.04 -5.41
N GLN A 56 9.04 2.01 -4.50
CA GLN A 56 8.71 1.74 -3.11
C GLN A 56 7.30 1.18 -2.97
N ILE A 57 6.36 1.67 -3.78
CA ILE A 57 4.98 1.14 -3.80
C ILE A 57 4.96 -0.29 -4.38
N ILE A 58 5.77 -0.60 -5.39
CA ILE A 58 5.92 -1.98 -5.88
C ILE A 58 6.48 -2.88 -4.77
N GLY A 59 7.54 -2.43 -4.08
CA GLY A 59 8.11 -3.16 -2.94
C GLY A 59 7.07 -3.45 -1.86
N TYR A 60 6.22 -2.47 -1.53
CA TYR A 60 5.09 -2.66 -0.63
C TYR A 60 4.14 -3.76 -1.11
N TRP A 61 3.75 -3.75 -2.40
CA TRP A 61 2.85 -4.76 -2.95
C TRP A 61 3.39 -6.19 -2.93
N GLU A 62 4.70 -6.35 -3.10
CA GLU A 62 5.36 -7.66 -3.00
C GLU A 62 5.38 -8.16 -1.55
N ARG A 63 5.66 -7.29 -0.57
CA ARG A 63 5.60 -7.65 0.85
C ARG A 63 4.16 -7.94 1.32
N SER A 64 3.18 -7.26 0.75
CA SER A 64 1.76 -7.42 1.08
C SER A 64 1.04 -8.48 0.22
N ARG A 65 1.78 -9.40 -0.41
CA ARG A 65 1.24 -10.46 -1.28
C ARG A 65 0.38 -11.49 -0.54
N GLY A 66 0.49 -11.54 0.79
CA GLY A 66 -0.37 -12.34 1.66
C GLY A 66 -1.81 -11.82 1.80
N ASP A 67 -2.04 -10.54 1.51
CA ASP A 67 -3.36 -9.92 1.65
C ASP A 67 -4.38 -10.52 0.68
N SER A 68 -5.65 -10.54 1.09
CA SER A 68 -6.77 -10.85 0.20
C SER A 68 -6.91 -9.80 -0.92
N GLU A 69 -7.55 -10.19 -2.03
CA GLU A 69 -7.75 -9.27 -3.16
C GLU A 69 -8.55 -8.02 -2.74
N GLN A 70 -9.61 -8.19 -1.94
CA GLN A 70 -10.39 -7.08 -1.40
C GLN A 70 -9.51 -6.12 -0.59
N VAL A 71 -8.66 -6.62 0.31
CA VAL A 71 -7.77 -5.79 1.12
C VAL A 71 -6.77 -5.04 0.23
N ARG A 72 -6.23 -5.68 -0.81
CA ARG A 72 -5.32 -5.03 -1.78
C ARG A 72 -6.03 -3.93 -2.57
N GLN A 73 -7.28 -4.14 -2.98
CA GLN A 73 -8.08 -3.11 -3.67
C GLN A 73 -8.37 -1.91 -2.76
N GLU A 74 -8.73 -2.15 -1.50
CA GLU A 74 -8.95 -1.07 -0.53
C GLU A 74 -7.67 -0.27 -0.26
N LYS A 75 -6.52 -0.96 -0.11
CA LYS A 75 -5.19 -0.32 0.03
C LYS A 75 -4.80 0.47 -1.22
N TYR A 76 -5.10 -0.06 -2.41
CA TYR A 76 -4.82 0.63 -3.67
C TYR A 76 -5.65 1.90 -3.80
N ALA A 77 -6.94 1.82 -3.51
CA ALA A 77 -7.86 2.96 -3.60
C ALA A 77 -7.41 4.12 -2.71
N ILE A 78 -6.99 3.84 -1.47
CA ILE A 78 -6.53 4.89 -0.55
C ILE A 78 -5.18 5.50 -0.95
N LEU A 79 -4.24 4.68 -1.46
CA LEU A 79 -2.99 5.21 -2.01
C LEU A 79 -3.24 6.10 -3.22
N LYS A 80 -4.06 5.63 -4.15
CA LYS A 80 -4.42 6.38 -5.36
C LYS A 80 -5.02 7.72 -4.99
N TRP A 81 -6.03 7.72 -4.12
CA TRP A 81 -6.66 8.95 -3.65
C TRP A 81 -5.66 9.90 -3.00
N PHE A 82 -4.80 9.39 -2.10
CA PHE A 82 -3.80 10.21 -1.44
C PHE A 82 -2.88 10.92 -2.44
N PHE A 83 -2.32 10.19 -3.40
CA PHE A 83 -1.40 10.78 -4.39
C PHE A 83 -2.10 11.74 -5.35
N GLU A 84 -3.38 11.51 -5.67
CA GLU A 84 -4.21 12.46 -6.46
C GLU A 84 -4.48 13.78 -5.73
N HIS A 85 -4.41 13.79 -4.40
CA HIS A 85 -4.67 14.96 -3.56
C HIS A 85 -3.38 15.57 -2.96
N THR A 86 -2.24 15.24 -3.56
CA THR A 86 -0.93 15.81 -3.21
C THR A 86 -0.24 16.29 -4.48
N ASP A 87 0.71 17.21 -4.36
CA ASP A 87 1.55 17.62 -5.49
C ASP A 87 2.64 16.58 -5.85
N LEU A 88 2.56 15.38 -5.27
CA LEU A 88 3.51 14.30 -5.51
C LEU A 88 3.17 13.60 -6.82
N LYS A 89 4.09 13.67 -7.80
CA LYS A 89 3.91 13.11 -9.16
C LYS A 89 4.07 11.59 -9.23
N VAL A 90 3.41 10.85 -8.33
CA VAL A 90 3.56 9.40 -8.22
C VAL A 90 2.33 8.70 -8.75
N ARG A 91 2.49 7.95 -9.84
CA ARG A 91 1.45 7.05 -10.32
C ARG A 91 1.45 5.76 -9.52
N VAL A 92 0.38 5.52 -8.76
CA VAL A 92 0.22 4.30 -7.95
C VAL A 92 0.08 3.08 -8.87
N PRO A 93 1.03 2.12 -8.84
CA PRO A 93 0.90 0.89 -9.61
C PRO A 93 -0.23 0.04 -9.05
N ILE A 94 -1.04 -0.53 -9.96
CA ILE A 94 -2.09 -1.48 -9.60
C ILE A 94 -1.43 -2.73 -8.99
N PRO A 95 -1.89 -3.21 -7.82
CA PRO A 95 -1.36 -4.43 -7.23
C PRO A 95 -1.60 -5.61 -8.19
N LYS A 96 -0.54 -6.37 -8.51
CA LYS A 96 -0.68 -7.58 -9.31
C LYS A 96 -1.66 -8.54 -8.62
N LYS A 97 -2.55 -9.15 -9.40
CA LYS A 97 -3.40 -10.26 -8.94
C LYS A 97 -2.50 -11.44 -8.57
N ARG A 98 -2.89 -12.21 -7.55
CA ARG A 98 -2.25 -13.51 -7.30
C ARG A 98 -2.46 -14.36 -8.55
N SER A 99 -1.40 -14.57 -9.34
CA SER A 99 -1.36 -15.72 -10.23
C SER A 99 -1.32 -16.94 -9.30
N ILE A 100 -2.44 -17.63 -9.14
CA ILE A 100 -2.43 -18.97 -8.57
C ILE A 100 -1.56 -19.77 -9.53
N LYS A 101 -0.31 -20.04 -9.16
CA LYS A 101 0.43 -21.09 -9.85
C LYS A 101 -0.23 -22.38 -9.41
N SER A 102 -1.06 -22.95 -10.29
CA SER A 102 -1.55 -24.31 -10.12
C SER A 102 -0.35 -25.20 -9.79
N PRO A 103 -0.41 -26.06 -8.76
CA PRO A 103 0.67 -26.98 -8.48
C PRO A 103 0.92 -27.82 -9.74
N LYS A 104 2.19 -27.87 -10.18
CA LYS A 104 2.59 -28.75 -11.27
C LYS A 104 2.31 -30.19 -10.80
N LYS A 105 1.35 -30.87 -11.43
CA LYS A 105 1.24 -32.33 -11.36
C LYS A 105 2.46 -32.91 -12.09
N SER A 106 3.54 -33.12 -11.37
CA SER A 106 4.68 -33.90 -11.86
C SER A 106 5.38 -34.45 -10.63
N ASP A 107 4.90 -35.61 -10.15
CA ASP A 107 5.70 -36.67 -9.48
C ASP A 107 4.78 -37.80 -9.00
N GLU A 108 3.94 -38.35 -9.88
CA GLU A 108 3.20 -39.58 -9.59
C GLU A 108 3.18 -40.48 -10.83
N MET A 109 4.36 -40.86 -11.32
CA MET A 109 4.55 -42.05 -12.15
C MET A 109 5.98 -42.58 -11.97
N ARG A 110 6.24 -43.21 -10.82
CA ARG A 110 7.30 -44.21 -10.73
C ARG A 110 7.02 -45.25 -9.63
N SER A 111 6.02 -46.07 -9.91
CA SER A 111 5.97 -47.45 -9.40
C SER A 111 5.51 -48.35 -10.54
N LYS A 112 6.48 -48.96 -11.21
CA LYS A 112 6.42 -50.32 -11.73
C LYS A 112 7.83 -50.90 -11.65
#